data_AF-A0A7X6WTY5-F1
#
_entry.id   AF-A0A7X6WTY5-F1
#
_cell.length_a   1.000
_cell.length_b   1.000
_cell.length_c   1.000
_cell.angle_alpha   90.00
_cell.angle_beta   90.00
_cell.angle_gamma   90.00
#
_symmetry.space_group_name_H-M   'P 1'
#
loop_
_entity.id
_entity.type
_entity.pdbx_description
1 polymer ?
#
loop_
_entity_poly.entity_id
_entity_poly.type
_entity_poly.pdbx_seq_one_letter_code
_entity_poly.pdbx_strand_id
1 'polypeptide(L)'
;ELISAFHTLKTKGYKLVICTGRTVGSFKMTKIQDLIEWDAYILTNGATVFDHNFEAVSTLYLDPTFIQSVVNDTTSSILLEDEEMIVIHTPSENMLEFLDVHDIKVTEKDAYNNEVFPKLTIDNINLIKDGADNPLFKPYRYEINAYGMYEFMHAQGGKHNGIKIVNKMFNTTQATMFGDGTNDIEALQYVSYGVAMGNGKPEVHAAADYVTKSVSENGIVHALKEHGIL
;
A
#
# COMPACT_ATOMS: atom_id res chain seq x y z
N GLU A 1 -11.76 -20.09 7.43
CA GLU A 1 -11.47 -20.77 6.13
C GLU A 1 -10.19 -20.23 5.49
N LEU A 2 -10.07 -18.91 5.26
CA LEU A 2 -8.90 -18.29 4.63
C LEU A 2 -7.54 -18.62 5.29
N ILE A 3 -7.44 -18.51 6.62
CA ILE A 3 -6.20 -18.87 7.35
C ILE A 3 -5.81 -20.33 7.11
N SER A 4 -6.79 -21.25 7.10
CA SER A 4 -6.53 -22.66 6.78
C SER A 4 -6.02 -22.84 5.35
N ALA A 5 -6.59 -22.11 4.39
CA ALA A 5 -6.11 -22.13 3.01
C ALA A 5 -4.65 -21.65 2.92
N PHE A 6 -4.28 -20.59 3.64
CA PHE A 6 -2.90 -20.12 3.69
C PHE A 6 -1.94 -21.17 4.30
N HIS A 7 -2.34 -21.86 5.37
CA HIS A 7 -1.53 -22.98 5.88
C HIS A 7 -1.36 -24.09 4.83
N THR A 8 -2.41 -24.44 4.10
CA THR A 8 -2.33 -25.42 2.99
C THR A 8 -1.39 -24.93 1.87
N LEU A 9 -1.41 -23.65 1.52
CA LEU A 9 -0.47 -23.10 0.54
C LEU A 9 0.98 -23.22 1.03
N LYS A 10 1.25 -22.90 2.30
CA LYS A 10 2.59 -23.07 2.87
C LYS A 10 3.05 -24.53 2.86
N THR A 11 2.19 -25.49 3.20
CA THR A 11 2.57 -26.93 3.15
C THR A 11 2.82 -27.42 1.73
N LYS A 12 2.17 -26.83 0.72
CA LYS A 12 2.43 -27.05 -0.70
C LYS A 12 3.67 -26.31 -1.22
N GLY A 13 4.35 -25.52 -0.38
CA GLY A 13 5.61 -24.83 -0.70
C GLY A 13 5.45 -23.44 -1.32
N TYR A 14 4.24 -22.88 -1.35
CA TYR A 14 4.02 -21.51 -1.83
C TYR A 14 4.57 -20.48 -0.85
N LYS A 15 5.10 -19.39 -1.40
CA LYS A 15 5.49 -18.19 -0.67
C LYS A 15 4.29 -17.26 -0.54
N LEU A 16 4.04 -16.77 0.67
CA LEU A 16 2.92 -15.86 0.95
C LEU A 16 3.46 -14.47 1.28
N VAL A 17 3.00 -13.47 0.52
CA VAL A 17 3.53 -12.11 0.55
C VAL A 17 2.36 -11.13 0.66
N ILE A 18 2.44 -10.21 1.61
CA ILE A 18 1.49 -9.09 1.71
C ILE A 18 1.87 -8.02 0.67
N CYS A 19 0.88 -7.42 0.02
CA CYS A 19 1.08 -6.32 -0.91
C CYS A 19 0.03 -5.21 -0.72
N THR A 20 0.39 -4.13 -0.02
CA THR A 20 -0.58 -3.12 0.45
C THR A 20 -0.06 -1.68 0.32
N GLY A 21 -0.99 -0.73 0.33
CA GLY A 21 -0.72 0.71 0.41
C GLY A 21 -0.29 1.17 1.79
N ARG A 22 -0.60 0.41 2.86
CA ARG A 22 -0.22 0.74 4.24
C ARG A 22 1.30 0.82 4.40
N THR A 23 1.76 1.77 5.21
CA THR A 23 3.13 1.83 5.72
C THR A 23 3.38 0.77 6.78
N VAL A 24 4.63 0.59 7.22
CA VAL A 24 4.97 -0.43 8.22
C VAL A 24 4.27 -0.20 9.55
N GLY A 25 4.17 1.04 10.02
CA GLY A 25 3.47 1.38 11.26
C GLY A 25 1.98 1.05 11.20
N SER A 26 1.28 1.61 10.20
CA SER A 26 -0.16 1.37 10.00
C SER A 26 -0.50 -0.08 9.64
N PHE A 27 0.42 -0.85 9.05
CA PHE A 27 0.26 -2.29 8.83
C PHE A 27 0.39 -3.07 10.15
N LYS A 28 1.43 -2.83 10.95
CA LYS A 28 1.64 -3.53 12.23
C LYS A 28 0.47 -3.35 13.20
N MET A 29 -0.20 -2.19 13.17
CA MET A 29 -1.41 -1.92 13.98
C MET A 29 -2.56 -2.89 13.68
N THR A 30 -2.65 -3.44 12.46
CA THR A 30 -3.72 -4.39 12.06
C THR A 30 -3.58 -5.78 12.68
N LYS A 31 -2.38 -6.15 13.15
CA LYS A 31 -2.03 -7.50 13.63
C LYS A 31 -2.15 -8.61 12.58
N ILE A 32 -2.26 -8.27 11.29
CA ILE A 32 -2.32 -9.26 10.20
C ILE A 32 -1.02 -10.10 10.14
N GLN A 33 0.10 -9.50 10.50
CA GLN A 33 1.39 -10.17 10.60
C GLN A 33 1.41 -11.34 11.60
N ASP A 34 0.50 -11.34 12.59
CA ASP A 34 0.42 -12.35 13.64
C ASP A 34 -0.50 -13.53 13.25
N LEU A 35 -1.25 -13.42 12.14
CA LEU A 35 -2.25 -14.41 11.75
C LEU A 35 -1.62 -15.70 11.17
N ILE A 36 -0.54 -15.53 10.40
CA ILE A 36 0.26 -16.61 9.80
C ILE A 36 1.70 -16.13 9.68
N GLU A 37 2.62 -17.05 9.42
CA GLU A 37 3.99 -16.72 9.07
C GLU A 37 4.07 -16.30 7.59
N TRP A 38 4.19 -15.00 7.33
CA TRP A 38 4.41 -14.43 6.00
C TRP A 38 5.89 -14.52 5.59
N ASP A 39 6.15 -14.67 4.29
CA ASP A 39 7.52 -14.78 3.77
C ASP A 39 8.15 -13.43 3.43
N ALA A 40 7.33 -12.42 3.08
CA ALA A 40 7.77 -11.04 2.83
C ALA A 40 6.60 -10.06 2.88
N TYR A 41 6.91 -8.76 2.92
CA TYR A 41 5.94 -7.68 2.91
C TYR A 41 6.31 -6.62 1.87
N ILE A 42 5.37 -6.30 0.99
CA ILE A 42 5.43 -5.18 0.05
C ILE A 42 4.45 -4.13 0.57
N LEU A 43 5.00 -3.07 1.16
CA LEU A 43 4.25 -2.02 1.85
C LEU A 43 4.39 -0.69 1.11
N THR A 44 3.61 0.31 1.49
CA THR A 44 3.65 1.66 0.91
C THR A 44 3.49 1.63 -0.62
N ASN A 45 2.55 0.81 -1.12
CA ASN A 45 2.38 0.52 -2.54
C ASN A 45 3.71 0.14 -3.22
N GLY A 46 4.56 -0.66 -2.57
CA GLY A 46 5.83 -1.11 -3.11
C GLY A 46 6.99 -0.12 -3.03
N ALA A 47 6.82 1.03 -2.36
CA ALA A 47 7.95 1.89 -2.01
C ALA A 47 8.81 1.28 -0.89
N THR A 48 8.25 0.37 -0.09
CA THR A 48 9.00 -0.36 0.95
C THR A 48 8.79 -1.87 0.82
N VAL A 49 9.88 -2.64 0.98
CA VAL A 49 9.89 -4.09 0.94
C VAL A 49 10.67 -4.61 2.13
N PHE A 50 10.06 -5.54 2.85
CA PHE A 50 10.63 -6.19 4.03
C PHE A 50 10.63 -7.70 3.87
N ASP A 51 11.58 -8.36 4.52
CA ASP A 51 11.60 -9.81 4.64
C ASP A 51 10.65 -10.31 5.76
N HIS A 52 10.66 -11.62 6.02
CA HIS A 52 9.85 -12.25 7.07
C HIS A 52 10.04 -11.67 8.48
N ASN A 53 11.22 -11.12 8.80
CA ASN A 53 11.56 -10.54 10.10
C ASN A 53 11.26 -9.05 10.19
N PHE A 54 10.63 -8.46 9.17
CA PHE A 54 10.52 -7.02 8.99
C PHE A 54 11.89 -6.32 8.84
N GLU A 55 12.93 -7.02 8.40
CA GLU A 55 14.17 -6.35 7.99
C GLU A 55 13.97 -5.72 6.61
N ALA A 56 14.37 -4.45 6.49
CA ALA A 56 14.19 -3.70 5.24
C ALA A 56 15.10 -4.27 4.14
N VAL A 57 14.48 -4.75 3.07
CA VAL A 57 15.17 -5.17 1.83
C VAL A 57 15.32 -3.99 0.89
N SER A 58 14.32 -3.11 0.83
CA SER A 58 14.36 -1.89 0.05
C SER A 58 13.42 -0.86 0.65
N THR A 59 13.89 0.38 0.77
CA THR A 59 13.09 1.51 1.23
C THR A 59 13.35 2.70 0.33
N LEU A 60 12.29 3.22 -0.28
CA LEU A 60 12.32 4.43 -1.09
C LEU A 60 11.65 5.56 -0.31
N TYR A 61 12.44 6.54 0.10
CA TYR A 61 11.97 7.72 0.80
C TYR A 61 11.59 8.83 -0.17
N LEU A 62 10.66 9.68 0.26
CA LEU A 62 10.46 10.99 -0.35
C LEU A 62 11.67 11.89 -0.06
N ASP A 63 11.91 12.87 -0.93
CA ASP A 63 12.94 13.88 -0.68
C ASP A 63 12.50 14.77 0.50
N PRO A 64 13.31 14.93 1.56
CA PRO A 64 12.96 15.80 2.68
C PRO A 64 12.66 17.25 2.25
N THR A 65 13.32 17.74 1.20
CA THR A 65 13.07 19.09 0.67
C THR A 65 11.70 19.21 0.00
N PHE A 66 11.20 18.10 -0.59
CA PHE A 66 9.84 18.01 -1.09
C PHE A 66 8.84 18.09 0.06
N ILE A 67 9.01 17.26 1.10
CA ILE A 67 8.14 17.26 2.28
C ILE A 67 8.12 18.65 2.92
N GLN A 68 9.28 19.25 3.13
CA GLN A 68 9.40 20.58 3.73
C GLN A 68 8.68 21.65 2.90
N SER A 69 8.80 21.59 1.57
CA SER A 69 8.12 22.53 0.67
C SER A 69 6.60 22.39 0.78
N VAL A 70 6.08 21.16 0.75
CA VAL A 70 4.65 20.88 0.89
C VAL A 70 4.13 21.39 2.24
N VAL A 71 4.82 21.08 3.33
CA VAL A 71 4.44 21.53 4.68
C VAL A 71 4.38 23.06 4.79
N ASN A 72 5.30 23.77 4.15
CA ASN A 72 5.36 25.24 4.21
C ASN A 72 4.34 25.93 3.28
N ASP A 73 3.99 25.29 2.16
CA ASP A 73 3.15 25.89 1.12
C ASP A 73 1.64 25.67 1.34
N THR A 74 1.25 25.00 2.43
CA THR A 74 -0.16 24.69 2.72
C THR A 74 -0.51 24.81 4.19
N THR A 75 -1.80 25.01 4.45
CA THR A 75 -2.42 24.83 5.77
C THR A 75 -3.28 23.56 5.82
N SER A 76 -3.28 22.75 4.77
CA SER A 76 -3.96 21.44 4.74
C SER A 76 -3.38 20.54 5.82
N SER A 77 -4.22 19.70 6.42
CA SER A 77 -3.76 18.54 7.19
C SER A 77 -2.82 17.69 6.33
N ILE A 78 -1.67 17.32 6.91
CA ILE A 78 -0.67 16.44 6.31
C ILE A 78 -0.41 15.29 7.28
N LEU A 79 -0.35 14.08 6.75
CA LEU A 79 0.07 12.90 7.48
C LEU A 79 1.39 12.38 6.88
N LEU A 80 2.45 12.35 7.68
CA LEU A 80 3.72 11.72 7.35
C LEU A 80 3.69 10.29 7.90
N GLU A 81 4.00 9.31 7.06
CA GLU A 81 3.72 7.92 7.37
C GLU A 81 4.97 7.04 7.21
N ASP A 82 5.37 6.38 8.30
CA ASP A 82 6.30 5.25 8.28
C ASP A 82 5.98 4.26 9.43
N GLU A 83 6.95 3.95 10.30
CA GLU A 83 6.73 3.28 11.58
C GLU A 83 6.04 4.20 12.59
N GLU A 84 6.44 5.47 12.61
CA GLU A 84 5.69 6.55 13.27
C GLU A 84 4.75 7.23 12.27
N MET A 85 3.59 7.64 12.76
CA MET A 85 2.58 8.36 11.98
C MET A 85 2.48 9.76 12.58
N ILE A 86 2.74 10.79 11.78
CA ILE A 86 2.84 12.17 12.26
C ILE A 86 1.86 13.05 11.53
N VAL A 87 0.98 13.72 12.26
CA VAL A 87 0.14 14.77 11.71
C VAL A 87 0.86 16.11 11.85
N ILE A 88 0.95 16.84 10.74
CA ILE A 88 1.37 18.23 10.66
C ILE A 88 0.16 19.06 10.25
N HIS A 89 0.06 20.26 10.82
CA HIS A 89 -1.11 21.13 10.76
C HIS A 89 -2.33 20.53 11.47
N THR A 90 -3.38 21.34 11.66
CA THR A 90 -4.59 20.87 12.34
C THR A 90 -5.28 19.80 11.49
N PRO A 91 -5.57 18.60 12.05
CA PRO A 91 -6.25 17.55 11.31
C PRO A 91 -7.66 18.00 10.92
N SER A 92 -8.01 17.78 9.66
CA SER A 92 -9.36 18.00 9.16
C SER A 92 -10.32 16.90 9.63
N GLU A 93 -11.63 17.12 9.46
CA GLU A 93 -12.65 16.10 9.75
C GLU A 93 -12.40 14.81 8.97
N ASN A 94 -12.07 14.92 7.67
CA ASN A 94 -11.72 13.77 6.83
C ASN A 94 -10.49 13.03 7.37
N MET A 95 -9.44 13.76 7.79
CA MET A 95 -8.25 13.14 8.39
C MET A 95 -8.60 12.41 9.68
N LEU A 96 -9.39 13.02 10.56
CA LEU A 96 -9.82 12.39 11.81
C LEU A 96 -10.65 11.12 11.56
N GLU A 97 -11.58 11.17 10.61
CA GLU A 97 -12.38 9.99 10.22
C GLU A 97 -11.51 8.89 9.62
N PHE A 98 -10.58 9.24 8.72
CA PHE A 98 -9.63 8.29 8.15
C PHE A 98 -8.80 7.59 9.24
N LEU A 99 -8.26 8.36 10.19
CA LEU A 99 -7.45 7.82 11.29
C LEU A 99 -8.29 6.90 12.20
N ASP A 100 -9.52 7.29 12.54
CA ASP A 100 -10.42 6.51 13.41
C ASP A 100 -10.84 5.18 12.76
N VAL A 101 -11.32 5.22 11.51
CA VAL A 101 -11.76 4.03 10.77
C VAL A 101 -10.64 3.00 10.61
N HIS A 102 -9.39 3.45 10.53
CA HIS A 102 -8.23 2.58 10.34
C HIS A 102 -7.48 2.26 11.64
N ASP A 103 -7.96 2.74 12.80
CA ASP A 103 -7.31 2.64 14.12
C ASP A 103 -5.83 3.08 14.08
N ILE A 104 -5.56 4.17 13.37
CA ILE A 104 -4.22 4.72 13.20
C ILE A 104 -3.94 5.69 14.34
N LYS A 105 -2.92 5.38 15.13
CA LYS A 105 -2.41 6.27 16.17
C LYS A 105 -1.37 7.21 15.58
N VAL A 106 -1.51 8.50 15.89
CA VAL A 106 -0.64 9.55 15.39
C VAL A 106 -0.03 10.37 16.51
N THR A 107 1.12 10.97 16.22
CA THR A 107 1.71 12.05 17.00
C THR A 107 1.48 13.36 16.25
N GLU A 108 1.01 14.40 16.94
CA GLU A 108 0.91 15.74 16.35
C GLU A 108 2.24 16.48 16.53
N LYS A 109 2.70 17.16 15.48
CA LYS A 109 3.86 18.07 15.54
C LYS A 109 3.50 19.41 14.91
N ASP A 110 3.96 20.49 15.54
CA ASP A 110 3.78 21.85 15.00
C ASP A 110 4.65 22.15 13.77
N ALA A 111 5.76 21.41 13.63
CA ALA A 111 6.72 21.60 12.55
C ALA A 111 7.37 20.28 12.11
N TYR A 112 7.67 20.21 10.82
CA TYR A 112 8.47 19.15 10.23
C TYR A 112 9.97 19.47 10.36
N ASN A 113 10.79 18.47 10.72
CA ASN A 113 12.21 18.64 11.03
C ASN A 113 13.14 17.86 10.08
N ASN A 114 12.85 17.85 8.78
CA ASN A 114 13.65 17.16 7.75
C ASN A 114 13.82 15.63 7.97
N GLU A 115 12.89 15.00 8.69
CA GLU A 115 12.82 13.56 8.90
C GLU A 115 12.44 12.84 7.59
N VAL A 116 12.98 11.67 7.32
CA VAL A 116 12.66 10.93 6.08
C VAL A 116 11.37 10.11 6.24
N PHE A 117 10.50 10.15 5.24
CA PHE A 117 9.27 9.35 5.21
C PHE A 117 9.09 8.71 3.83
N PRO A 118 8.64 7.44 3.75
CA PRO A 118 8.34 6.79 2.49
C PRO A 118 6.99 7.24 1.90
N LYS A 119 6.11 7.82 2.73
CA LYS A 119 4.81 8.34 2.30
C LYS A 119 4.44 9.65 3.00
N LEU A 120 3.76 10.51 2.25
CA LEU A 120 3.14 11.75 2.70
C LEU A 120 1.72 11.79 2.15
N THR A 121 0.73 12.01 3.01
CA THR A 121 -0.68 12.16 2.62
C THR A 121 -1.15 13.58 2.84
N ILE A 122 -1.74 14.18 1.81
CA ILE A 122 -2.30 15.54 1.82
C ILE A 122 -3.81 15.44 1.72
N ASP A 123 -4.53 15.97 2.71
CA ASP A 123 -5.99 15.95 2.69
C ASP A 123 -6.58 16.83 1.58
N ASN A 124 -6.18 18.11 1.53
CA ASN A 124 -6.67 19.05 0.53
C ASN A 124 -5.53 19.66 -0.28
N ILE A 125 -5.20 19.00 -1.40
CA ILE A 125 -4.14 19.44 -2.32
C ILE A 125 -4.41 20.82 -2.94
N ASN A 126 -5.68 21.26 -3.01
CA ASN A 126 -6.04 22.54 -3.63
C ASN A 126 -5.65 23.75 -2.75
N LEU A 127 -5.25 23.53 -1.51
CA LEU A 127 -4.67 24.57 -0.65
C LEU A 127 -3.20 24.86 -0.99
N ILE A 128 -2.57 24.01 -1.80
CA ILE A 128 -1.24 24.25 -2.36
C ILE A 128 -1.40 25.03 -3.66
N LYS A 129 -0.52 26.01 -3.90
CA LYS A 129 -0.49 26.75 -5.16
C LYS A 129 -0.45 25.79 -6.35
N ASP A 130 -1.26 26.06 -7.36
CA ASP A 130 -1.43 25.24 -8.58
C ASP A 130 -2.08 23.86 -8.32
N GLY A 131 -2.50 23.55 -7.09
CA GLY A 131 -3.22 22.33 -6.74
C GLY A 131 -2.51 21.06 -7.19
N ALA A 132 -3.27 20.08 -7.69
CA ALA A 132 -2.72 18.83 -8.22
C ALA A 132 -1.77 19.01 -9.42
N ASP A 133 -1.82 20.15 -10.12
CA ASP A 133 -0.95 20.46 -11.26
C ASP A 133 0.41 21.07 -10.84
N ASN A 134 0.65 21.26 -9.54
CA ASN A 134 1.90 21.84 -9.04
C ASN A 134 3.13 21.04 -9.55
N PRO A 135 4.09 21.70 -10.22
CA PRO A 135 5.28 21.03 -10.75
C PRO A 135 6.10 20.24 -9.73
N LEU A 136 6.02 20.61 -8.45
CA LEU A 136 6.67 19.93 -7.33
C LEU A 136 6.25 18.45 -7.22
N PHE A 137 5.03 18.11 -7.65
CA PHE A 137 4.47 16.76 -7.57
C PHE A 137 4.91 15.85 -8.72
N LYS A 138 5.33 16.40 -9.85
CA LYS A 138 5.67 15.63 -11.08
C LYS A 138 6.73 14.54 -10.88
N PRO A 139 7.75 14.69 -10.02
CA PRO A 139 8.74 13.64 -9.78
C PRO A 139 8.23 12.48 -8.92
N TYR A 140 7.01 12.55 -8.37
CA TYR A 140 6.48 11.60 -7.41
C TYR A 140 5.27 10.85 -7.97
N ARG A 141 5.03 9.66 -7.44
CA ARG A 141 3.78 8.94 -7.63
C ARG A 141 2.82 9.34 -6.50
N TYR A 142 1.53 9.36 -6.80
CA TYR A 142 0.51 9.38 -5.77
C TYR A 142 -0.66 8.47 -6.12
N GLU A 143 -1.40 8.07 -5.09
CA GLU A 143 -2.73 7.47 -5.19
C GLU A 143 -3.74 8.42 -4.55
N ILE A 144 -5.01 8.33 -4.96
CA ILE A 144 -6.11 9.06 -4.31
C ILE A 144 -6.94 8.06 -3.53
N ASN A 145 -7.03 8.24 -2.21
CA ASN A 145 -7.79 7.32 -1.36
C ASN A 145 -9.30 7.61 -1.39
N ALA A 146 -10.09 6.81 -0.68
CA ALA A 146 -11.55 6.92 -0.67
C ALA A 146 -12.07 8.26 -0.12
N TYR A 147 -11.26 9.00 0.63
CA TYR A 147 -11.58 10.32 1.19
C TYR A 147 -11.13 11.47 0.28
N GLY A 148 -10.54 11.17 -0.89
CA GLY A 148 -10.03 12.18 -1.83
C GLY A 148 -8.64 12.72 -1.48
N MET A 149 -7.97 12.14 -0.49
CA MET A 149 -6.61 12.57 -0.08
C MET A 149 -5.56 12.00 -1.03
N TYR A 150 -4.50 12.77 -1.25
CA TYR A 150 -3.39 12.40 -2.13
C TYR A 150 -2.27 11.76 -1.31
N GLU A 151 -2.01 10.48 -1.57
CA GLU A 151 -0.96 9.69 -0.90
C GLU A 151 0.29 9.64 -1.77
N PHE A 152 1.24 10.54 -1.52
CA PHE A 152 2.51 10.63 -2.25
C PHE A 152 3.52 9.60 -1.78
N MET A 153 4.30 9.09 -2.73
CA MET A 153 5.41 8.17 -2.53
C MET A 153 6.46 8.36 -3.63
N HIS A 154 7.61 7.74 -3.44
CA HIS A 154 8.68 7.77 -4.44
C HIS A 154 8.20 7.23 -5.81
N ALA A 155 8.59 7.87 -6.92
CA ALA A 155 8.13 7.47 -8.27
C ALA A 155 8.53 6.05 -8.68
N GLN A 156 9.62 5.52 -8.12
CA GLN A 156 10.02 4.13 -8.32
C GLN A 156 9.27 3.12 -7.44
N GLY A 157 8.32 3.57 -6.63
CA GLY A 157 7.38 2.68 -5.94
C GLY A 157 6.50 1.92 -6.94
N GLY A 158 5.33 1.48 -6.48
CA GLY A 158 4.41 0.62 -7.22
C GLY A 158 4.50 -0.82 -6.77
N LYS A 159 3.32 -1.42 -6.52
CA LYS A 159 3.21 -2.82 -6.08
C LYS A 159 3.95 -3.76 -7.02
N HIS A 160 3.88 -3.52 -8.33
CA HIS A 160 4.61 -4.28 -9.35
C HIS A 160 6.15 -4.22 -9.20
N ASN A 161 6.72 -3.08 -8.78
CA ASN A 161 8.15 -2.96 -8.51
C ASN A 161 8.54 -3.67 -7.20
N GLY A 162 7.69 -3.60 -6.17
CA GLY A 162 7.86 -4.42 -4.97
C GLY A 162 7.88 -5.91 -5.28
N ILE A 163 6.99 -6.39 -6.17
CA ILE A 163 6.95 -7.79 -6.61
C ILE A 163 8.24 -8.17 -7.35
N LYS A 164 8.81 -7.29 -8.20
CA LYS A 164 10.13 -7.54 -8.84
C LYS A 164 11.22 -7.81 -7.80
N ILE A 165 11.25 -7.03 -6.72
CA ILE A 165 12.24 -7.18 -5.64
C ILE A 165 12.04 -8.52 -4.94
N VAL A 166 10.80 -8.83 -4.54
CA VAL A 166 10.47 -10.09 -3.85
C VAL A 166 10.70 -11.33 -4.72
N ASN A 167 10.35 -11.26 -6.01
CA ASN A 167 10.63 -12.33 -6.97
C ASN A 167 12.13 -12.63 -7.05
N LYS A 168 12.98 -11.58 -7.05
CA LYS A 168 14.44 -11.75 -6.98
C LYS A 168 14.89 -12.36 -5.66
N MET A 169 14.31 -11.95 -4.52
CA MET A 169 14.63 -12.53 -3.21
C MET A 169 14.38 -14.04 -3.16
N PHE A 170 13.27 -14.49 -3.77
CA PHE A 170 12.90 -15.91 -3.80
C PHE A 170 13.38 -16.66 -5.04
N ASN A 171 14.20 -16.03 -5.89
CA ASN A 171 14.70 -16.59 -7.14
C ASN A 171 13.58 -17.21 -8.00
N THR A 172 12.46 -16.50 -8.13
CA THR A 172 11.30 -16.91 -8.93
C THR A 172 10.98 -15.86 -9.99
N THR A 173 10.34 -16.31 -11.07
CA THR A 173 9.75 -15.44 -12.10
C THR A 173 8.21 -15.55 -12.13
N GLN A 174 7.65 -16.43 -11.29
CA GLN A 174 6.23 -16.74 -11.25
C GLN A 174 5.61 -16.14 -9.99
N ALA A 175 4.52 -15.40 -10.17
CA ALA A 175 3.74 -14.83 -9.08
C ALA A 175 2.25 -14.85 -9.44
N THR A 176 1.42 -15.03 -8.41
CA THR A 176 -0.03 -14.81 -8.49
C THR A 176 -0.38 -13.70 -7.51
N MET A 177 -1.17 -12.73 -7.95
CA MET A 177 -1.61 -11.63 -7.10
C MET A 177 -3.13 -11.60 -7.02
N PHE A 178 -3.64 -11.32 -5.82
CA PHE A 178 -5.03 -11.00 -5.57
C PHE A 178 -5.13 -9.51 -5.25
N GLY A 179 -6.00 -8.77 -5.94
CA GLY A 179 -6.15 -7.33 -5.76
C GLY A 179 -7.56 -6.85 -6.07
N ASP A 180 -7.91 -5.67 -5.58
CA ASP A 180 -9.26 -5.12 -5.70
C ASP A 180 -9.28 -3.60 -5.90
N GLY A 181 -8.17 -2.92 -5.59
CA GLY A 181 -8.01 -1.48 -5.75
C GLY A 181 -7.42 -1.07 -7.09
N THR A 182 -7.60 0.20 -7.45
CA THR A 182 -6.95 0.78 -8.65
C THR A 182 -5.43 0.77 -8.54
N ASN A 183 -4.90 0.89 -7.33
CA ASN A 183 -3.47 0.74 -7.03
C ASN A 183 -2.93 -0.70 -7.22
N ASP A 184 -3.80 -1.68 -7.51
CA ASP A 184 -3.41 -3.06 -7.86
C ASP A 184 -3.28 -3.29 -9.37
N ILE A 185 -3.83 -2.41 -10.22
CA ILE A 185 -3.94 -2.64 -11.68
C ILE A 185 -2.58 -2.96 -12.31
N GLU A 186 -1.56 -2.12 -12.08
CA GLU A 186 -0.22 -2.35 -12.64
C GLU A 186 0.39 -3.67 -12.17
N ALA A 187 0.06 -4.09 -10.94
CA ALA A 187 0.60 -5.30 -10.35
C ALA A 187 -0.14 -6.56 -10.83
N LEU A 188 -1.46 -6.49 -11.01
CA LEU A 188 -2.28 -7.54 -11.62
C LEU A 188 -1.81 -7.84 -13.05
N GLN A 189 -1.51 -6.80 -13.84
CA GLN A 189 -0.99 -6.94 -15.21
C GLN A 189 0.47 -7.41 -15.26
N TYR A 190 1.23 -7.19 -14.18
CA TYR A 190 2.65 -7.52 -14.13
C TYR A 190 2.92 -8.98 -13.74
N VAL A 191 2.11 -9.54 -12.84
CA VAL A 191 2.30 -10.92 -12.37
C VAL A 191 1.94 -11.95 -13.44
N SER A 192 2.36 -13.19 -13.23
CA SER A 192 2.10 -14.30 -14.15
C SER A 192 0.64 -14.74 -14.17
N TYR A 193 -0.09 -14.47 -13.09
CA TYR A 193 -1.54 -14.68 -13.01
C TYR A 193 -2.19 -13.67 -12.05
N GLY A 194 -2.91 -12.70 -12.59
CA GLY A 194 -3.63 -11.69 -11.82
C GLY A 194 -5.06 -12.13 -11.51
N VAL A 195 -5.48 -12.00 -10.24
CA VAL A 195 -6.86 -12.28 -9.80
C VAL A 195 -7.47 -11.01 -9.21
N ALA A 196 -8.50 -10.48 -9.86
CA ALA A 196 -9.27 -9.38 -9.30
C ALA A 196 -10.39 -9.89 -8.39
N MET A 197 -10.57 -9.27 -7.23
CA MET A 197 -11.68 -9.58 -6.32
C MET A 197 -13.01 -9.05 -6.86
N GLY A 198 -14.11 -9.73 -6.54
CA GLY A 198 -15.44 -9.39 -7.07
C GLY A 198 -15.96 -8.01 -6.65
N ASN A 199 -15.44 -7.44 -5.56
CA ASN A 199 -15.73 -6.08 -5.13
C ASN A 199 -14.87 -5.00 -5.82
N GLY A 200 -13.94 -5.38 -6.69
CA GLY A 200 -13.14 -4.46 -7.49
C GLY A 200 -13.97 -3.71 -8.53
N LYS A 201 -13.46 -2.57 -8.99
CA LYS A 201 -14.08 -1.77 -10.07
C LYS A 201 -13.90 -2.42 -11.44
N PRO A 202 -14.70 -2.04 -12.46
CA PRO A 202 -14.56 -2.58 -13.82
C PRO A 202 -13.15 -2.46 -14.40
N GLU A 203 -12.43 -1.36 -14.15
CA GLU A 203 -11.05 -1.22 -14.62
C GLU A 203 -10.07 -2.21 -13.94
N VAL A 204 -10.34 -2.60 -12.68
CA VAL A 204 -9.54 -3.60 -11.96
C VAL A 204 -9.83 -5.00 -12.50
N HIS A 205 -11.11 -5.31 -12.76
CA HIS A 205 -11.51 -6.58 -13.38
C HIS A 205 -10.90 -6.76 -14.77
N ALA A 206 -10.87 -5.70 -15.58
CA ALA A 206 -10.28 -5.71 -16.91
C ALA A 206 -8.76 -5.89 -16.92
N ALA A 207 -8.09 -5.65 -15.78
CA ALA A 207 -6.64 -5.76 -15.64
C ALA A 207 -6.16 -7.16 -15.20
N ALA A 208 -7.07 -8.08 -14.86
CA ALA A 208 -6.77 -9.39 -14.31
C ALA A 208 -7.10 -10.53 -15.28
N ASP A 209 -6.42 -11.67 -15.11
CA ASP A 209 -6.68 -12.90 -15.86
C ASP A 209 -7.96 -13.61 -15.39
N TYR A 210 -8.32 -13.41 -14.11
CA TYR A 210 -9.50 -14.00 -13.49
C TYR A 210 -10.18 -13.03 -12.53
N VAL A 211 -11.52 -13.04 -12.53
CA VAL A 211 -12.33 -12.32 -11.54
C VAL A 211 -12.94 -13.33 -10.60
N THR A 212 -12.62 -13.23 -9.31
CA THR A 212 -13.18 -14.10 -8.26
C THR A 212 -14.34 -13.43 -7.52
N LYS A 213 -14.90 -14.12 -6.50
CA LYS A 213 -15.95 -13.56 -5.64
C LYS A 213 -15.45 -12.37 -4.81
N SER A 214 -16.38 -11.66 -4.18
CA SER A 214 -16.02 -10.53 -3.30
C SER A 214 -15.20 -10.97 -2.07
N VAL A 215 -14.55 -10.01 -1.41
CA VAL A 215 -13.85 -10.22 -0.14
C VAL A 215 -14.77 -10.85 0.93
N SER A 216 -16.04 -10.41 1.01
CA SER A 216 -17.04 -10.95 1.95
C SER A 216 -17.50 -12.39 1.66
N GLU A 217 -17.14 -12.94 0.49
CA GLU A 217 -17.56 -14.26 0.03
C GLU A 217 -16.37 -15.24 -0.10
N ASN A 218 -15.28 -15.00 0.63
CA ASN A 218 -14.06 -15.81 0.59
C ASN A 218 -13.46 -15.91 -0.83
N GLY A 219 -13.45 -14.81 -1.60
CA GLY A 219 -13.00 -14.80 -3.00
C GLY A 219 -11.61 -15.43 -3.24
N ILE A 220 -10.64 -15.22 -2.36
CA ILE A 220 -9.32 -15.86 -2.46
C ILE A 220 -9.46 -17.39 -2.40
N VAL A 221 -10.17 -17.91 -1.40
CA VAL A 221 -10.37 -19.36 -1.23
C VAL A 221 -11.14 -19.95 -2.41
N HIS A 222 -12.16 -19.24 -2.89
CA HIS A 222 -12.93 -19.66 -4.05
C HIS A 222 -12.03 -19.81 -5.30
N ALA A 223 -11.23 -18.80 -5.64
CA ALA A 223 -10.35 -18.88 -6.81
C ALA A 223 -9.36 -20.05 -6.69
N LEU A 224 -8.76 -20.23 -5.51
CA LEU A 224 -7.82 -21.31 -5.29
C LEU A 224 -8.47 -22.70 -5.45
N LYS A 225 -9.74 -22.86 -5.06
CA LYS A 225 -10.51 -24.10 -5.29
C LYS A 225 -10.86 -24.31 -6.76
N GLU A 226 -11.34 -23.27 -7.45
CA GLU A 226 -11.67 -23.33 -8.88
C GLU A 226 -10.45 -23.71 -9.74
N HIS A 227 -9.25 -23.28 -9.31
CA HIS A 227 -7.99 -23.61 -9.96
C HIS A 227 -7.33 -24.91 -9.46
N GLY A 228 -7.99 -25.67 -8.57
CA GLY A 228 -7.46 -26.94 -8.04
C GLY A 228 -6.18 -26.79 -7.19
N ILE A 229 -5.91 -25.58 -6.69
CA ILE A 229 -4.75 -25.27 -5.86
C ILE A 229 -5.00 -25.63 -4.40
N LEU A 230 -6.25 -25.59 -3.92
CA LEU A 230 -6.64 -26.09 -2.59
C LEU A 230 -7.16 -27.51 -2.68
#